data_AF-A0A359N2C6-F1
#
_entry.id   AF-A0A359N2C6-F1
#
_cell.length_a   1.000
_cell.length_b   1.000
_cell.length_c   1.000
_cell.angle_alpha   90.00
_cell.angle_beta   90.00
_cell.angle_gamma   90.00
#
_symmetry.space_group_name_H-M   'P 1'
#
loop_
_entity.id
_entity.type
_entity.pdbx_description
1 polymer ?
#
loop_
_entity_poly.entity_id
_entity_poly.type
_entity_poly.pdbx_seq_one_letter_code
_entity_poly.pdbx_strand_id
1 'polypeptide(L)' 'MKFILATTEIHKIPDTIISRTQRYDFKKITENDISDRLRHISKSEDIIADEAALSLIARLSK' A
#
# COMPACT_ATOMS: atom_id res chain seq x y z
N MET A 1 3.16 -25.23 10.82
CA MET A 1 3.95 -23.98 10.75
C MET A 1 3.58 -23.26 9.46
N LYS A 2 3.40 -21.93 9.49
CA LYS A 2 3.07 -21.12 8.30
C LYS A 2 4.19 -20.13 8.04
N PHE A 3 4.54 -19.90 6.77
CA PHE A 3 5.53 -18.91 6.35
C PHE A 3 4.85 -17.81 5.54
N ILE A 4 5.32 -16.57 5.70
CA ILE A 4 4.90 -15.41 4.90
C ILE A 4 6.16 -14.84 4.27
N LEU A 5 6.16 -14.73 2.95
CA LEU A 5 7.27 -14.17 2.15
C LEU A 5 6.78 -12.88 1.49
N ALA A 6 7.62 -11.85 1.47
CA ALA A 6 7.36 -10.57 0.81
C ALA A 6 8.57 -10.16 -0.04
N THR A 7 8.32 -9.75 -1.29
CA THR A 7 9.37 -9.29 -2.22
C THR A 7 8.83 -8.16 -3.11
N THR A 8 9.70 -7.22 -3.47
CA THR A 8 9.45 -6.19 -4.49
C THR A 8 9.89 -6.64 -5.89
N GLU A 9 10.65 -7.73 -5.99
CA GLU A 9 11.24 -8.24 -7.23
C GLU A 9 10.90 -9.72 -7.43
N ILE A 10 9.65 -10.00 -7.81
CA ILE A 10 9.14 -11.39 -7.92
C ILE A 10 9.94 -12.25 -8.92
N HIS A 11 10.49 -11.64 -9.96
CA HIS A 11 11.27 -12.32 -10.99
C HIS A 11 12.64 -12.82 -10.49
N LYS A 12 13.10 -12.37 -9.32
CA LYS A 12 14.33 -12.86 -8.68
C LYS A 12 14.08 -14.08 -7.79
N ILE A 13 12.82 -14.45 -7.55
CA ILE A 13 12.47 -15.57 -6.69
C ILE A 13 12.51 -16.88 -7.50
N PRO A 14 13.19 -17.94 -7.02
CA PRO A 14 13.20 -19.22 -7.70
C PRO A 14 11.81 -19.84 -7.87
N ASP A 15 11.56 -20.47 -9.01
CA ASP A 15 10.30 -21.16 -9.33
C ASP A 15 9.93 -22.25 -8.30
N THR A 16 10.94 -22.84 -7.65
CA THR A 16 10.75 -23.85 -6.59
C THR A 16 10.07 -23.30 -5.33
N ILE A 17 10.19 -21.99 -5.07
CA ILE A 17 9.48 -21.30 -3.98
C ILE A 17 8.10 -20.85 -4.46
N ILE A 18 8.01 -20.31 -5.68
CA ILE A 18 6.74 -19.85 -6.27
C ILE A 18 5.74 -21.00 -6.39
N SER A 19 6.19 -22.19 -6.81
CA SER A 19 5.36 -23.39 -6.95
C SER A 19 4.81 -23.96 -5.64
N ARG A 20 5.33 -23.52 -4.49
CA ARG A 20 4.96 -24.04 -3.16
C ARG A 20 4.25 -23.01 -2.29
N THR A 21 3.98 -21.82 -2.81
CA THR A 21 3.39 -20.72 -2.06
C THR A 21 2.13 -20.20 -2.73
N GLN A 22 1.19 -19.71 -1.92
CA GLN A 22 0.09 -18.94 -2.46
C GLN A 22 0.57 -17.52 -2.72
N ARG A 23 0.52 -17.11 -3.99
CA ARG A 23 0.94 -15.79 -4.41
C ARG A 23 -0.20 -14.79 -4.29
N TYR A 24 0.10 -13.64 -3.70
CA TYR A 24 -0.78 -12.48 -3.66
C TYR A 24 -0.03 -11.28 -4.22
N ASP A 25 -0.49 -10.76 -5.35
CA ASP A 25 0.06 -9.55 -5.95
C ASP A 25 -0.70 -8.33 -5.42
N PHE A 26 0.00 -7.47 -4.68
CA PHE A 26 -0.55 -6.21 -4.21
C PHE A 26 -0.55 -5.19 -5.36
N LYS A 27 -1.72 -4.65 -5.67
CA LYS A 27 -1.86 -3.53 -6.61
C LYS A 27 -1.43 -2.24 -5.92
N LYS A 28 -0.95 -1.29 -6.72
CA LYS A 28 -0.73 0.09 -6.23
C LYS A 28 -2.04 0.64 -5.67
N ILE A 29 -1.96 1.31 -4.54
CA ILE A 29 -3.08 2.03 -3.92
C ILE A 29 -3.44 3.23 -4.80
N THR A 30 -4.72 3.54 -4.97
CA THR A 30 -5.13 4.71 -5.76
C THR A 30 -4.91 6.01 -4.99
N GLU A 31 -4.76 7.12 -5.71
CA GLU A 31 -4.61 8.45 -5.09
C GLU A 31 -5.82 8.80 -4.20
N ASN A 32 -7.01 8.39 -4.62
CA ASN A 32 -8.24 8.58 -3.85
C ASN A 32 -8.21 7.77 -2.55
N ASP A 33 -7.82 6.49 -2.62
CA ASP A 33 -7.71 5.64 -1.42
C ASP A 33 -6.68 6.20 -0.41
N ILE A 34 -5.56 6.75 -0.90
CA ILE A 34 -4.55 7.40 -0.05
C ILE A 34 -5.15 8.66 0.60
N SER A 35 -5.80 9.52 -0.18
CA SER A 35 -6.41 10.76 0.31
C SER A 35 -7.49 10.49 1.35
N ASP A 36 -8.38 9.53 1.09
CA ASP A 36 -9.44 9.11 2.01
C ASP A 36 -8.88 8.52 3.30
N ARG A 37 -7.80 7.72 3.19
CA ARG A 37 -7.13 7.16 4.36
C ARG A 37 -6.47 8.26 5.20
N LEU A 38 -5.81 9.22 4.57
CA LEU A 38 -5.21 10.36 5.27
C LEU A 38 -6.28 11.20 5.96
N ARG A 39 -7.40 11.50 5.29
CA ARG A 39 -8.54 12.20 5.88
C ARG A 39 -9.09 11.47 7.11
N HIS A 40 -9.20 10.15 7.03
CA HIS A 40 -9.65 9.32 8.15
C HIS A 40 -8.69 9.42 9.34
N ILE A 41 -7.38 9.32 9.10
CA ILE A 41 -6.35 9.43 10.15
C ILE A 41 -6.36 10.83 10.77
N SER A 42 -6.36 11.89 9.96
CA SER A 42 -6.39 13.27 10.46
C SER A 42 -7.61 13.53 11.35
N LYS A 43 -8.78 13.01 10.99
CA LYS A 43 -9.98 13.08 11.84
C LYS A 43 -9.83 12.30 13.14
N SER A 44 -9.20 11.14 13.11
CA SER A 44 -8.99 10.32 14.32
C SER A 44 -7.95 10.91 15.28
N GLU A 45 -7.04 11.74 14.76
CA GLU A 45 -5.98 12.40 15.52
C GLU A 45 -6.32 13.86 15.88
N ASP A 46 -7.54 14.32 15.61
CA ASP A 46 -7.98 15.72 15.79
C ASP A 46 -7.08 16.76 15.07
N ILE A 47 -6.52 16.36 13.93
CA ILE A 47 -5.70 17.22 13.06
C ILE A 47 -6.58 17.87 12.00
N ILE A 48 -6.54 19.20 11.93
CA ILE A 48 -7.17 19.95 10.84
C ILE A 48 -6.24 19.88 9.61
N ALA A 49 -6.67 19.16 8.59
CA ALA A 49 -5.96 19.04 7.31
C ALA A 49 -6.82 19.60 6.17
N ASP A 50 -6.19 20.36 5.26
CA ASP A 50 -6.82 20.82 4.03
C ASP A 50 -6.91 19.68 3.02
N GLU A 51 -8.07 19.51 2.39
CA GLU A 51 -8.31 18.53 1.34
C GLU A 51 -7.35 18.68 0.15
N ALA A 52 -6.97 19.92 -0.19
CA ALA A 52 -5.98 20.17 -1.23
C ALA A 52 -4.59 19.65 -0.81
N ALA A 53 -4.24 19.75 0.48
CA ALA A 53 -2.99 19.24 1.01
C ALA A 53 -2.99 17.71 1.06
N LEU A 54 -4.09 17.08 1.47
CA LEU A 54 -4.23 15.62 1.47
C LEU A 54 -4.12 15.03 0.06
N SER A 55 -4.78 15.66 -0.91
CA SER A 55 -4.72 15.27 -2.32
C SER A 55 -3.30 15.44 -2.88
N LEU A 56 -2.60 16.53 -2.52
CA LEU A 56 -1.22 16.75 -2.93
C LEU A 56 -0.27 15.67 -2.40
N ILE A 57 -0.40 15.29 -1.12
CA ILE A 57 0.39 14.22 -0.50
C ILE A 57 0.12 12.89 -1.21
N ALA A 58 -1.15 12.57 -1.46
CA ALA A 58 -1.53 11.36 -2.17
C ALA A 58 -0.92 11.29 -3.58
N ARG A 59 -0.92 12.41 -4.30
CA ARG A 59 -0.32 12.52 -5.64
C ARG A 59 1.20 12.30 -5.62
N LEU A 60 1.89 12.80 -4.59
CA LEU A 60 3.35 12.68 -4.44
C LEU A 60 3.81 11.28 -4.00
N SER A 61 2.92 10.48 -3.40
CA SER A 61 3.23 9.13 -2.91
C SER A 61 3.21 8.04 -4.00
N LYS A 62 2.85 8.40 -5.24
CA LYS A 62 2.66 7.48 -6.37
C LYS A 62 3.94 7.22 -7.17
#